data_AF-A0A328NNX4-F1
#
_entry.id   AF-A0A328NNX4-F1
#
_cell.length_a   1.000
_cell.length_b   1.000
_cell.length_c   1.000
_cell.angle_alpha   90.00
_cell.angle_beta   90.00
_cell.angle_gamma   90.00
#
_symmetry.space_group_name_H-M   'P 1'
#
loop_
_entity.id
_entity.type
_entity.pdbx_description
1 polymer ?
#
loop_
_entity_poly.entity_id
_entity_poly.type
_entity_poly.pdbx_seq_one_letter_code
_entity_poly.pdbx_strand_id
1 'polypeptide(L)'
;MIWYMIRRRVDKLANAVGLVSLGFGVVLTAMPRRSAVALGLGDRPVLARAVGLTDLVVGSGVLCGRPRWPWMAARAALNLALTGCYAAEANRSDGGRWAHTGAIAMASLTVVDATLARVLAAQRGGQ
;
A
#
# COMPACT_ATOMS: atom_id res chain seq x y z
N MET A 1 -22.16 13.78 17.55
CA MET A 1 -20.75 14.10 17.88
C MET A 1 -19.77 12.97 17.53
N ILE A 2 -20.04 11.71 17.93
CA ILE A 2 -19.16 10.54 17.67
C ILE A 2 -18.82 10.34 16.18
N TRP A 3 -19.81 10.46 15.30
CA TRP A 3 -19.63 10.22 13.86
C TRP A 3 -18.67 11.21 13.18
N TYR A 4 -18.69 12.49 13.60
CA TYR A 4 -17.78 13.52 13.10
C TYR A 4 -16.32 13.23 13.47
N MET A 5 -16.08 12.75 14.69
CA MET A 5 -14.74 12.35 15.13
C MET A 5 -14.19 11.17 14.34
N ILE A 6 -15.02 10.17 14.04
CA ILE A 6 -14.65 9.00 13.23
C ILE A 6 -14.25 9.46 11.82
N ARG A 7 -15.08 10.29 11.17
CA ARG A 7 -14.77 10.82 9.83
C ARG A 7 -13.44 11.56 9.80
N ARG A 8 -13.20 12.47 10.76
CA ARG A 8 -11.94 13.24 10.84
C ARG A 8 -10.71 12.35 11.05
N ARG A 9 -10.83 11.24 11.80
CA ARG A 9 -9.74 10.27 11.99
C ARG A 9 -9.48 9.47 10.72
N VAL A 10 -10.53 9.00 10.03
CA VAL A 10 -10.43 8.26 8.77
C VAL A 10 -9.75 9.11 7.69
N ASP A 11 -10.12 10.39 7.57
CA ASP A 11 -9.50 11.30 6.59
C ASP A 11 -8.02 11.57 6.89
N LYS A 12 -7.66 11.73 8.18
CA LYS A 12 -6.26 11.90 8.60
C LYS A 12 -5.43 10.64 8.30
N LEU A 13 -5.98 9.46 8.60
CA LEU A 13 -5.33 8.19 8.28
C LEU A 13 -5.14 8.04 6.77
N ALA A 14 -6.17 8.36 5.97
CA ALA A 14 -6.07 8.33 4.53
C ALA A 14 -4.97 9.27 3.99
N ASN A 15 -4.85 10.48 4.55
CA ASN A 15 -3.78 11.41 4.19
C ASN A 15 -2.39 10.85 4.54
N ALA A 16 -2.23 10.32 5.74
CA ALA A 16 -0.97 9.73 6.18
C ALA A 16 -0.57 8.57 5.27
N VAL A 17 -1.52 7.69 4.94
CA VAL A 17 -1.33 6.56 4.02
C VAL A 17 -0.93 7.05 2.62
N GLY A 18 -1.61 8.08 2.10
CA GLY A 18 -1.27 8.67 0.80
C GLY A 18 0.15 9.24 0.76
N LEU A 19 0.55 9.98 1.79
CA LEU A 19 1.91 10.54 1.91
C LEU A 19 2.99 9.46 2.02
N VAL A 20 2.75 8.43 2.84
CA VAL A 20 3.67 7.29 2.96
C VAL A 20 3.82 6.58 1.62
N SER A 21 2.72 6.34 0.91
CA SER A 21 2.73 5.72 -0.43
C SER A 21 3.56 6.55 -1.41
N LEU A 22 3.39 7.87 -1.44
CA LEU A 22 4.20 8.73 -2.30
C LEU A 22 5.70 8.64 -1.97
N GLY A 23 6.05 8.67 -0.69
CA GLY A 23 7.45 8.55 -0.25
C GLY A 23 8.08 7.23 -0.70
N PHE A 24 7.40 6.11 -0.46
CA PHE A 24 7.84 4.81 -0.96
C PHE A 24 7.91 4.78 -2.49
N GLY A 25 6.89 5.31 -3.16
CA GLY A 25 6.81 5.41 -4.61
C GLY A 25 8.02 6.12 -5.23
N VAL A 26 8.44 7.24 -4.65
CA VAL A 26 9.65 7.97 -5.07
C VAL A 26 10.89 7.10 -4.92
N VAL A 27 11.09 6.50 -3.74
CA VAL A 27 12.29 5.71 -3.45
C VAL A 27 12.38 4.47 -4.36
N LEU A 28 11.29 3.73 -4.49
CA LEU A 28 11.18 2.53 -5.33
C LEU A 28 11.37 2.84 -6.82
N THR A 29 10.90 4.01 -7.28
CA THR A 29 11.06 4.43 -8.69
C THR A 29 12.46 4.92 -8.98
N ALA A 30 13.08 5.68 -8.05
CA ALA A 30 14.39 6.28 -8.24
C ALA A 30 15.53 5.29 -8.04
N MET A 31 15.39 4.34 -7.11
CA MET A 31 16.44 3.39 -6.73
C MET A 31 15.97 1.93 -6.75
N PRO A 32 15.37 1.44 -7.85
CA PRO A 32 14.62 0.19 -7.87
C PRO A 32 15.44 -1.04 -7.45
N ARG A 33 16.70 -1.14 -7.90
CA ARG A 33 17.57 -2.27 -7.57
C ARG A 33 17.91 -2.31 -6.08
N ARG A 34 18.32 -1.16 -5.53
CA ARG A 34 18.68 -1.04 -4.11
C ARG A 34 17.46 -1.30 -3.22
N SER A 35 16.30 -0.77 -3.60
CA SER A 35 15.05 -0.98 -2.88
C SER A 35 14.60 -2.44 -2.92
N ALA A 36 14.66 -3.12 -4.07
CA ALA A 36 14.26 -4.52 -4.18
C ALA A 36 15.08 -5.43 -3.24
N VAL A 37 16.40 -5.23 -3.21
CA VAL A 37 17.29 -5.98 -2.31
C VAL A 37 17.04 -5.63 -0.85
N ALA A 38 16.98 -4.33 -0.52
CA ALA A 38 16.77 -3.87 0.86
C ALA A 38 15.43 -4.33 1.45
N LEU A 39 14.39 -4.43 0.63
CA LEU A 39 13.07 -4.87 1.05
C LEU A 39 12.92 -6.39 1.07
N GLY A 40 13.89 -7.15 0.55
CA GLY A 40 13.81 -8.62 0.50
C GLY A 40 12.94 -9.17 -0.63
N LEU A 41 12.80 -8.43 -1.74
CA LEU A 41 12.14 -8.89 -2.98
C LEU A 41 13.10 -9.60 -3.95
N GLY A 42 14.36 -9.76 -3.56
CA GLY A 42 15.46 -10.22 -4.42
C GLY A 42 15.92 -9.15 -5.40
N ASP A 43 16.76 -9.52 -6.38
CA ASP A 43 17.22 -8.62 -7.45
C ASP A 43 16.15 -8.46 -8.54
N ARG A 44 14.99 -7.88 -8.17
CA ARG A 44 13.84 -7.63 -9.07
C ARG A 44 13.60 -6.14 -9.27
N PRO A 45 14.50 -5.40 -9.95
CA PRO A 45 14.38 -3.95 -10.12
C PRO A 45 13.13 -3.54 -10.93
N VAL A 46 12.69 -4.36 -11.88
CA VAL A 46 11.48 -4.06 -12.68
C VAL A 46 10.23 -4.09 -11.79
N LEU A 47 10.12 -5.08 -10.91
CA LEU A 47 9.02 -5.17 -9.94
C LEU A 47 9.03 -3.96 -9.00
N ALA A 48 10.19 -3.64 -8.40
CA ALA A 48 10.31 -2.49 -7.51
C ALA A 48 9.92 -1.18 -8.20
N ARG A 49 10.36 -0.95 -9.44
CA ARG A 49 10.00 0.27 -10.19
C ARG A 49 8.51 0.32 -10.51
N ALA A 50 7.92 -0.81 -10.91
CA ALA A 50 6.48 -0.88 -11.20
C ALA A 50 5.63 -0.59 -9.96
N VAL A 51 6.01 -1.16 -8.81
CA VAL A 51 5.39 -0.83 -7.52
C VAL A 51 5.55 0.65 -7.21
N GLY A 52 6.76 1.19 -7.38
CA GLY A 52 7.04 2.60 -7.13
C GLY A 52 6.16 3.54 -7.94
N LEU A 53 6.02 3.30 -9.25
CA LEU A 53 5.14 4.07 -10.12
C LEU A 53 3.66 3.94 -9.71
N THR A 54 3.24 2.73 -9.34
CA THR A 54 1.86 2.49 -8.90
C THR A 54 1.57 3.22 -7.60
N ASP A 55 2.49 3.20 -6.64
CA ASP A 55 2.37 3.92 -5.37
C ASP A 55 2.31 5.45 -5.57
N LEU A 56 3.04 5.99 -6.56
CA LEU A 56 2.93 7.41 -6.92
C LEU A 56 1.53 7.76 -7.43
N VAL A 57 0.98 6.93 -8.32
CA VAL A 57 -0.37 7.13 -8.87
C VAL A 57 -1.44 6.97 -7.78
N VAL A 58 -1.40 5.87 -7.03
CA VAL A 58 -2.40 5.57 -6.01
C VAL A 58 -2.28 6.54 -4.83
N GLY A 59 -1.07 6.87 -4.39
CA GLY A 59 -0.83 7.87 -3.33
C GLY A 59 -1.40 9.23 -3.70
N SER A 60 -1.17 9.69 -4.94
CA SER A 60 -1.76 10.93 -5.47
C SER A 60 -3.28 10.85 -5.52
N GLY A 61 -3.82 9.71 -5.96
CA GLY A 61 -5.26 9.45 -6.00
C GLY A 61 -5.92 9.45 -4.61
N VAL A 62 -5.26 8.91 -3.58
CA VAL A 62 -5.74 8.98 -2.20
C VAL A 62 -5.78 10.42 -1.70
N LEU A 63 -4.73 11.21 -1.98
CA LEU A 63 -4.62 12.59 -1.49
C LEU A 63 -5.60 13.53 -2.18
N CYS A 64 -5.66 13.48 -3.51
CA CYS A 64 -6.38 14.44 -4.33
C CYS A 64 -7.71 13.91 -4.88
N GLY A 65 -7.82 12.60 -5.08
CA GLY A 65 -8.96 11.97 -5.74
C GLY A 65 -10.20 11.88 -4.84
N ARG A 66 -11.37 12.16 -5.43
CA ARG A 66 -12.67 12.02 -4.79
C ARG A 66 -13.63 11.25 -5.71
N PRO A 67 -14.38 10.25 -5.22
CA PRO A 67 -14.34 9.70 -3.86
C PRO A 67 -13.01 8.97 -3.58
N ARG A 68 -12.62 8.89 -2.30
CA ARG A 68 -11.33 8.29 -1.88
C ARG A 68 -11.32 6.76 -1.83
N TRP A 69 -12.49 6.14 -1.68
CA TRP A 69 -12.61 4.70 -1.47
C TRP A 69 -12.03 3.84 -2.62
N PRO A 70 -12.13 4.19 -3.92
CA PRO A 70 -11.58 3.36 -5.00
C PRO A 70 -10.05 3.30 -4.93
N TRP A 71 -9.42 4.42 -4.56
CA TRP A 71 -7.96 4.51 -4.42
C TRP A 71 -7.45 3.65 -3.26
N MET A 72 -8.18 3.61 -2.14
CA MET A 72 -7.89 2.70 -1.04
C MET A 72 -8.07 1.23 -1.43
N ALA A 73 -9.11 0.91 -2.20
CA ALA A 73 -9.33 -0.44 -2.70
C ALA A 73 -8.22 -0.89 -3.67
N ALA A 74 -7.78 0.00 -4.57
CA ALA A 74 -6.64 -0.25 -5.46
C ALA A 74 -5.35 -0.54 -4.68
N ARG A 75 -5.12 0.23 -3.60
CA ARG A 75 -3.98 0.00 -2.69
C ARG A 75 -4.05 -1.35 -1.98
N ALA A 76 -5.23 -1.74 -1.50
CA ALA A 76 -5.44 -3.07 -0.90
C ALA A 76 -5.11 -4.19 -1.91
N ALA A 77 -5.56 -4.06 -3.16
CA ALA A 77 -5.26 -5.03 -4.21
C ALA A 77 -3.75 -5.12 -4.53
N LEU A 78 -3.07 -3.96 -4.60
CA LEU A 78 -1.62 -3.90 -4.79
C LEU A 78 -0.87 -4.58 -3.64
N ASN A 79 -1.25 -4.27 -2.39
CA ASN A 79 -0.63 -4.86 -1.21
C ASN A 79 -0.87 -6.37 -1.13
N LEU A 80 -2.03 -6.87 -1.58
CA LEU A 80 -2.31 -8.29 -1.66
C LEU A 80 -1.40 -8.98 -2.69
N ALA A 81 -1.23 -8.38 -3.87
CA ALA A 81 -0.31 -8.90 -4.88
C ALA A 81 1.14 -8.96 -4.35
N LEU A 82 1.59 -7.91 -3.66
CA LEU A 82 2.92 -7.86 -3.07
C LEU A 82 3.11 -8.85 -1.93
N THR A 83 2.07 -9.11 -1.14
CA THR A 83 2.06 -10.20 -0.16
C THR A 83 2.39 -11.53 -0.83
N GLY A 84 1.79 -11.81 -1.99
CA GLY A 84 2.10 -12.99 -2.80
C GLY A 84 3.55 -13.02 -3.30
N CYS A 85 4.07 -11.89 -3.80
CA CYS A 85 5.47 -11.79 -4.22
C CYS A 85 6.45 -12.08 -3.07
N TYR A 86 6.19 -11.52 -1.89
CA TYR A 86 7.01 -11.75 -0.70
C TYR A 86 6.90 -13.19 -0.20
N ALA A 87 5.70 -13.78 -0.19
CA ALA A 87 5.50 -15.17 0.19
C ALA A 87 6.22 -16.13 -0.77
N ALA A 88 6.18 -15.85 -2.07
CA ALA A 88 6.92 -16.62 -3.06
C ALA A 88 8.44 -16.53 -2.85
N GLU A 89 8.96 -15.34 -2.50
CA GLU A 89 10.38 -15.16 -2.20
C GLU A 89 10.78 -15.84 -0.88
N ALA A 90 9.93 -15.76 0.13
CA ALA A 90 10.10 -16.40 1.44
C ALA A 90 10.18 -17.93 1.35
N ASN A 91 9.50 -18.53 0.37
CA ASN A 91 9.51 -19.98 0.13
C ASN A 91 10.73 -20.47 -0.67
N ARG A 92 11.61 -19.58 -1.16
CA ARG A 92 12.85 -19.99 -1.82
C ARG A 92 13.85 -20.52 -0.78
N SER A 93 14.76 -21.39 -1.22
CA SER A 93 15.82 -21.96 -0.36
C SER A 93 16.70 -20.90 0.30
N ASP A 94 16.87 -19.75 -0.37
CA ASP A 94 17.62 -18.58 0.13
C ASP A 94 16.68 -17.47 0.67
N GLY A 95 15.41 -17.80 0.92
CA GLY A 95 14.37 -16.88 1.38
C GLY A 95 14.71 -16.26 2.73
N GLY A 96 15.24 -15.04 2.70
CA GLY A 96 15.69 -14.34 3.90
C GLY A 96 14.54 -13.87 4.80
N ARG A 97 14.87 -13.55 6.06
CA ARG A 97 13.93 -13.00 7.07
C ARG A 97 13.13 -11.80 6.55
N TRP A 98 13.74 -10.99 5.70
CA TRP A 98 13.11 -9.81 5.10
C TRP A 98 11.92 -10.15 4.21
N ALA A 99 11.94 -11.28 3.48
CA ALA A 99 10.81 -11.69 2.65
C ALA A 99 9.59 -12.06 3.51
N HIS A 100 9.80 -12.79 4.62
CA HIS A 100 8.74 -13.12 5.58
C HIS A 100 8.16 -11.86 6.24
N THR A 101 9.02 -10.95 6.70
CA THR A 101 8.58 -9.68 7.27
C THR A 101 7.80 -8.85 6.25
N GLY A 102 8.25 -8.82 5.00
CA GLY A 102 7.54 -8.17 3.90
C GLY A 102 6.15 -8.75 3.68
N ALA A 103 6.00 -10.08 3.64
CA ALA A 103 4.71 -10.73 3.47
C ALA A 103 3.72 -10.35 4.57
N ILE A 104 4.15 -10.42 5.84
CA ILE A 104 3.30 -10.08 7.00
C ILE A 104 2.91 -8.60 6.98
N ALA A 105 3.87 -7.72 6.66
CA ALA A 105 3.62 -6.28 6.58
C ALA A 105 2.59 -5.96 5.49
N MET A 106 2.75 -6.51 4.29
CA MET A 106 1.84 -6.25 3.16
C MET A 106 0.45 -6.85 3.38
N ALA A 107 0.36 -8.03 4.02
CA ALA A 107 -0.92 -8.60 4.42
C ALA A 107 -1.65 -7.69 5.41
N SER A 108 -0.92 -7.16 6.39
CA SER A 108 -1.47 -6.24 7.40
C SER A 108 -1.95 -4.94 6.75
N LEU A 109 -1.15 -4.34 5.86
CA LEU A 109 -1.56 -3.15 5.11
C LEU A 109 -2.81 -3.40 4.25
N THR A 110 -2.89 -4.57 3.61
CA THR A 110 -4.06 -4.97 2.81
C THR A 110 -5.35 -4.90 3.62
N VAL A 111 -5.34 -5.45 4.84
CA VAL A 111 -6.51 -5.44 5.74
C VAL A 111 -6.88 -4.01 6.14
N VAL A 112 -5.89 -3.17 6.47
CA VAL A 112 -6.11 -1.77 6.82
C VAL A 112 -6.73 -1.00 5.65
N ASP A 113 -6.16 -1.11 4.45
CA ASP A 113 -6.63 -0.41 3.26
C ASP A 113 -8.04 -0.86 2.85
N ALA A 114 -8.31 -2.17 2.89
CA ALA A 114 -9.64 -2.72 2.60
C ALA A 114 -10.69 -2.22 3.61
N THR A 115 -10.31 -2.12 4.88
CA THR A 115 -11.17 -1.59 5.94
C THR A 115 -11.47 -0.11 5.71
N LEU A 116 -10.45 0.71 5.41
CA LEU A 116 -10.62 2.12 5.09
C LEU A 116 -11.47 2.32 3.83
N ALA A 117 -11.28 1.50 2.79
CA ALA A 117 -12.08 1.53 1.58
C ALA A 117 -13.57 1.27 1.89
N ARG A 118 -13.88 0.24 2.68
CA ARG A 118 -15.26 -0.06 3.09
C ARG A 118 -15.90 1.06 3.89
N VAL A 119 -15.16 1.61 4.88
CA VAL A 119 -15.66 2.72 5.70
C VAL A 119 -15.94 3.96 4.83
N LEU A 120 -15.03 4.30 3.92
CA LEU A 120 -15.20 5.45 3.02
C LEU A 120 -16.33 5.23 2.00
N ALA A 121 -16.56 4.00 1.54
CA ALA A 121 -17.67 3.66 0.66
C ALA A 121 -19.03 3.77 1.38
N ALA A 122 -19.12 3.26 2.62
CA ALA A 122 -20.33 3.34 3.44
C ALA A 122 -20.74 4.79 3.75
N GLN A 123 -19.76 5.70 3.90
CA GLN A 123 -20.03 7.13 4.09
C GLN A 123 -20.66 7.82 2.87
N ARG A 124 -20.57 7.24 1.67
CA ARG A 124 -21.21 7.76 0.46
C ARG A 124 -22.68 7.35 0.36
N GLY A 125 -23.04 6.16 0.85
CA GLY A 125 -24.41 5.65 0.80
C GLY A 125 -25.35 6.22 1.86
N GLY A 126 -24.83 7.05 2.78
CA GLY A 126 -25.61 7.76 3.80
C GLY A 126 -25.78 9.26 3.52
N GLN A 127 -25.47 9.72 2.31
CA GLN A 127 -25.82 11.05 1.79
C GLN A 127 -26.89 10.91 0.72
#